data_AF-A0A945CGP3-F1
#
_entry.id   AF-A0A945CGP3-F1
#
_cell.length_a   1.000
_cell.length_b   1.000
_cell.length_c   1.000
_cell.angle_alpha   90.00
_cell.angle_beta   90.00
_cell.angle_gamma   90.00
#
_symmetry.space_group_name_H-M   'P 1'
#
loop_
_entity.id
_entity.type
_entity.pdbx_description
1 polymer ?
#
loop_
_entity_poly.entity_id
_entity_poly.type
_entity_poly.pdbx_seq_one_letter_code
_entity_poly.pdbx_strand_id
1 'polypeptide(L)'
;RRKTQRYSSSAVADIPGCLGYDLGKLYQHYVHQARCAFFAQYKEMTNRARDEHTLEIKEMLYRVIEIKLHPQRAPDYKRSIDFASSARILIEAGEELLEPDDPQVEIEHLCGLLAQLDRHPLYHTELTTQYRRLSGDDQVVLKENIQPEVERLVAYLPDPVYKYSSDPQGAQGRLDQFAQLRSREPDSKGLFTLLAGIFARLDRAASYPELIAQVEGLGDYARPALQEVLDDELQFNDDLRTVIRDTCRQLLKGIA
;
A
#
# COMPACT_ATOMS: atom_id res chain seq x y z
N ARG A 1 -16.88 8.47 8.65
CA ARG A 1 -17.06 7.76 9.95
C ARG A 1 -17.56 6.31 9.79
N ARG A 2 -18.69 5.99 9.15
CA ARG A 2 -19.21 4.60 9.05
C ARG A 2 -18.42 3.61 8.18
N LYS A 3 -17.68 4.05 7.13
CA LYS A 3 -16.88 3.14 6.29
C LYS A 3 -15.55 2.73 6.92
N THR A 4 -14.90 3.63 7.66
CA THR A 4 -13.64 3.36 8.38
C THR A 4 -13.85 2.41 9.57
N GLN A 5 -14.98 2.53 10.27
CA GLN A 5 -15.32 1.64 11.39
C GLN A 5 -15.54 0.18 10.99
N ARG A 6 -15.90 -0.13 9.74
CA ARG A 6 -16.13 -1.51 9.29
C ARG A 6 -14.86 -2.31 9.03
N TYR A 7 -13.73 -1.64 8.75
CA TYR A 7 -12.44 -2.33 8.62
C TYR A 7 -11.79 -2.61 9.98
N SER A 8 -12.05 -1.77 10.99
CA SER A 8 -11.38 -1.82 12.30
C SER A 8 -11.86 -2.93 13.25
N SER A 9 -12.89 -3.72 12.92
CA SER A 9 -13.46 -4.73 13.83
C SER A 9 -13.27 -6.18 13.34
N SER A 10 -12.44 -6.41 12.32
CA SER A 10 -12.09 -7.78 11.90
C SER A 10 -10.76 -8.19 12.53
N ALA A 11 -10.58 -9.46 12.90
CA ALA A 11 -9.31 -9.96 13.46
C ALA A 11 -8.10 -9.76 12.52
N VAL A 12 -8.35 -9.54 11.23
CA VAL A 12 -7.33 -9.21 10.22
C VAL A 12 -6.79 -7.78 10.39
N ALA A 13 -7.58 -6.88 11.00
CA ALA A 13 -7.20 -5.50 11.24
C ALA A 13 -6.20 -5.33 12.39
N ASP A 14 -6.00 -6.35 13.23
CA ASP A 14 -5.02 -6.32 14.33
C ASP A 14 -3.65 -6.91 13.91
N ILE A 15 -3.50 -7.33 12.65
CA ILE A 15 -2.25 -7.91 12.15
C ILE A 15 -1.28 -6.78 11.76
N PRO A 16 -0.04 -6.76 12.27
CA PRO A 16 0.98 -5.82 11.84
C PRO A 16 1.17 -5.83 10.32
N GLY A 17 1.27 -4.64 9.71
CA GLY A 17 1.40 -4.48 8.26
C GLY A 17 0.06 -4.37 7.51
N CYS A 18 -1.06 -4.23 8.22
CA CYS A 18 -2.37 -3.93 7.64
C CYS A 18 -2.87 -2.54 8.03
N LEU A 19 -3.70 -1.92 7.17
CA LEU A 19 -4.16 -0.54 7.38
C LEU A 19 -4.93 -0.37 8.69
N GLY A 20 -5.68 -1.40 9.06
CA GLY A 20 -6.43 -1.43 10.32
C GLY A 20 -5.53 -1.33 11.55
N TYR A 21 -4.35 -1.94 11.49
CA TYR A 21 -3.43 -2.02 12.63
C TYR A 21 -2.83 -0.65 12.88
N ASP A 22 -2.24 -0.04 11.84
CA ASP A 22 -1.62 1.28 11.96
C ASP A 22 -2.65 2.38 12.27
N LEU A 23 -3.86 2.31 11.69
CA LEU A 23 -4.96 3.22 12.06
C LEU A 23 -5.37 3.03 13.53
N GLY A 24 -5.46 1.79 14.01
CA GLY A 24 -5.81 1.46 15.37
C GLY A 24 -4.77 2.00 16.37
N LYS A 25 -3.48 1.84 16.03
CA LYS A 25 -2.37 2.35 16.84
C LYS A 25 -2.31 3.86 16.86
N LEU A 26 -2.49 4.55 15.73
CA LEU A 26 -2.60 6.02 15.70
C LEU A 26 -3.79 6.52 16.51
N TYR A 27 -4.94 5.85 16.42
CA TYR A 27 -6.10 6.21 17.24
C TYR A 27 -5.79 6.07 18.73
N GLN A 28 -5.16 4.97 19.14
CA GLN A 28 -4.74 4.75 20.53
C GLN A 28 -3.74 5.82 20.99
N HIS A 29 -2.77 6.16 20.14
CA HIS A 29 -1.78 7.20 20.39
C HIS A 29 -2.43 8.57 20.62
N TYR A 30 -3.31 9.04 19.72
CA TYR A 30 -3.99 10.33 19.90
C TYR A 30 -4.95 10.35 21.09
N VAL A 31 -5.63 9.23 21.38
CA VAL A 31 -6.45 9.12 22.59
C VAL A 31 -5.56 9.24 23.83
N HIS A 32 -4.38 8.63 23.83
CA HIS A 32 -3.43 8.73 24.94
C HIS A 32 -2.86 10.14 25.09
N GLN A 33 -2.44 10.80 24.00
CA GLN A 33 -2.03 12.21 24.02
C GLN A 33 -3.13 13.12 24.59
N ALA A 34 -4.39 12.93 24.18
CA ALA A 34 -5.51 13.71 24.71
C ALA A 34 -5.70 13.51 26.23
N ARG A 35 -5.50 12.28 26.74
CA ARG A 35 -5.51 11.98 28.17
C ARG A 35 -4.36 12.69 28.90
N CYS A 36 -3.14 12.65 28.36
CA CYS A 36 -2.00 13.36 28.93
C CYS A 36 -2.26 14.88 28.96
N ALA A 37 -2.83 15.45 27.90
CA ALA A 37 -3.18 16.87 27.84
C ALA A 37 -4.25 17.25 28.88
N PHE A 38 -5.32 16.47 28.99
CA PHE A 38 -6.36 16.68 30.00
C PHE A 38 -5.80 16.56 31.43
N PHE A 39 -4.94 15.57 31.67
CA PHE A 39 -4.27 15.40 32.96
C PHE A 39 -3.35 16.60 33.29
N ALA A 40 -2.58 17.09 32.32
CA ALA A 40 -1.77 18.29 32.51
C ALA A 40 -2.63 19.52 32.86
N GLN A 41 -3.77 19.70 32.20
CA GLN A 41 -4.72 20.76 32.55
C GLN A 41 -5.26 20.60 33.97
N TYR A 42 -5.65 19.39 34.38
CA TYR A 42 -6.13 19.10 35.73
C TYR A 42 -5.11 19.46 36.81
N LYS A 43 -3.82 19.23 36.55
CA LYS A 43 -2.73 19.64 37.46
C LYS A 43 -2.66 21.15 37.65
N GLU A 44 -3.00 21.95 36.66
CA GLU A 44 -2.95 23.42 36.75
C GLU A 44 -4.27 24.05 37.25
N MET A 45 -5.33 23.26 37.41
CA MET A 45 -6.64 23.75 37.86
C MET A 45 -6.62 24.23 39.31
N THR A 46 -7.52 25.18 39.62
CA THR A 46 -7.82 25.56 41.02
C THR A 46 -8.44 24.38 41.78
N ASN A 47 -8.35 24.38 43.12
CA ASN A 47 -8.91 23.29 43.94
C ASN A 47 -10.40 23.04 43.66
N ARG A 48 -11.21 24.10 43.53
CA ARG A 48 -12.63 23.98 43.20
C ARG A 48 -12.86 23.31 41.84
N ALA A 49 -12.10 23.72 40.82
CA ALA A 49 -12.20 23.10 39.49
C ALA A 49 -11.73 21.64 39.50
N ARG A 50 -10.69 21.30 40.27
CA ARG A 50 -10.26 19.92 40.45
C ARG A 50 -11.34 19.05 41.11
N ASP A 51 -12.06 19.58 42.09
CA ASP A 51 -13.16 18.86 42.72
C ASP A 51 -14.29 18.58 41.70
N GLU A 52 -14.63 19.56 40.87
CA GLU A 52 -15.61 19.43 39.79
C GLU A 52 -15.20 18.38 38.73
N HIS A 53 -13.91 18.30 38.39
CA HIS A 53 -13.37 17.34 37.40
C HIS A 53 -12.86 16.01 37.98
N THR A 54 -13.05 15.77 39.28
CA THR A 54 -12.49 14.58 39.95
C THR A 54 -13.05 13.26 39.38
N LEU A 55 -14.35 13.21 39.07
CA LEU A 55 -14.96 12.01 38.50
C LEU A 55 -14.36 11.66 37.13
N GLU A 56 -14.18 12.67 36.26
CA GLU A 56 -13.65 12.51 34.92
C GLU A 56 -12.19 12.00 34.94
N ILE A 57 -11.38 12.49 35.88
CA ILE A 57 -10.02 11.98 36.09
C ILE A 57 -10.03 10.53 36.58
N LYS A 58 -10.91 10.16 37.51
CA LYS A 58 -11.02 8.77 37.97
C LYS A 58 -11.40 7.84 36.82
N GLU A 59 -12.41 8.21 36.02
CA GLU A 59 -12.82 7.45 34.84
C GLU A 59 -11.70 7.30 33.82
N MET A 60 -10.96 8.39 33.55
CA MET A 60 -9.79 8.37 32.68
C MET A 60 -8.72 7.41 33.20
N LEU A 61 -8.34 7.51 34.48
CA LEU A 61 -7.32 6.65 35.09
C LEU A 61 -7.73 5.19 35.06
N TYR A 62 -9.02 4.86 35.25
CA TYR A 62 -9.49 3.49 35.07
C TYR A 62 -9.25 2.94 33.67
N ARG A 63 -9.47 3.74 32.64
CA ARG A 63 -9.19 3.32 31.26
C ARG A 63 -7.71 3.13 31.01
N VAL A 64 -6.86 3.98 31.59
CA VAL A 64 -5.40 3.82 31.48
C VAL A 64 -4.94 2.54 32.19
N ILE A 65 -5.45 2.28 33.40
CA ILE A 65 -5.17 1.06 34.17
C ILE A 65 -5.56 -0.19 33.38
N GLU A 66 -6.74 -0.21 32.76
CA GLU A 66 -7.21 -1.35 31.94
C GLU A 66 -6.30 -1.66 30.75
N ILE A 67 -5.61 -0.64 30.22
CA ILE A 67 -4.77 -0.77 29.02
C ILE A 67 -3.31 -1.06 29.37
N LYS A 68 -2.75 -0.34 30.36
CA LYS A 68 -1.32 -0.37 30.66
C LYS A 68 -0.93 -1.38 31.74
N LEU A 69 -1.81 -1.70 32.68
CA LEU A 69 -1.46 -2.58 33.80
C LEU A 69 -1.82 -4.03 33.51
N HIS A 70 -0.97 -4.94 34.00
CA HIS A 70 -1.24 -6.36 33.97
C HIS A 70 -2.57 -6.67 34.71
N PRO A 71 -3.42 -7.58 34.19
CA PRO A 71 -4.75 -7.85 34.77
C PRO A 71 -4.76 -8.21 36.26
N GLN A 72 -3.65 -8.73 36.79
CA GLN A 72 -3.52 -9.06 38.22
C GLN A 72 -3.26 -7.84 39.11
N ARG A 73 -2.62 -6.78 38.58
CA ARG A 73 -2.30 -5.55 39.33
C ARG A 73 -3.37 -4.47 39.16
N ALA A 74 -4.12 -4.52 38.06
CA ALA A 74 -5.16 -3.55 37.76
C ALA A 74 -6.22 -3.41 38.88
N PRO A 75 -6.75 -4.49 39.52
CA PRO A 75 -7.79 -4.36 40.55
C PRO A 75 -7.34 -3.56 41.78
N ASP A 76 -6.11 -3.77 42.23
CA ASP A 76 -5.58 -3.09 43.41
C ASP A 76 -5.31 -1.60 43.13
N TYR A 77 -4.80 -1.28 41.93
CA TYR A 77 -4.70 0.11 41.47
C TYR A 77 -6.06 0.79 41.30
N LYS A 78 -7.08 0.07 40.81
CA LYS A 78 -8.42 0.63 40.70
C LYS A 78 -8.98 1.01 42.08
N ARG A 79 -8.78 0.15 43.08
CA ARG A 79 -9.21 0.43 44.46
C ARG A 79 -8.51 1.67 45.04
N SER A 80 -7.21 1.88 44.78
CA SER A 80 -6.52 3.08 45.28
C SER A 80 -7.11 4.37 44.68
N ILE A 81 -7.54 4.33 43.41
CA ILE A 81 -8.26 5.44 42.76
C ILE A 81 -9.67 5.65 43.33
N ASP A 82 -10.41 4.58 43.62
CA ASP A 82 -11.73 4.64 44.26
C ASP A 82 -11.66 5.40 45.58
N PHE A 83 -10.74 4.99 46.45
CA PHE A 83 -10.57 5.53 47.79
C PHE A 83 -9.75 6.84 47.85
N ALA A 84 -9.30 7.34 46.70
CA ALA A 84 -8.63 8.64 46.64
C ALA A 84 -9.60 9.74 47.12
N SER A 85 -9.29 10.29 48.29
CA SER A 85 -10.06 11.33 48.98
C SER A 85 -9.58 12.76 48.65
N SER A 86 -8.53 12.89 47.84
CA SER A 86 -7.96 14.18 47.45
C SER A 86 -7.44 14.15 46.03
N ALA A 87 -7.48 15.30 45.36
CA ALA A 87 -6.91 15.50 44.03
C ALA A 87 -5.40 15.15 43.98
N ARG A 88 -4.68 15.31 45.10
CA ARG A 88 -3.26 14.99 45.19
C ARG A 88 -2.98 13.51 44.89
N ILE A 89 -3.76 12.59 45.45
CA ILE A 89 -3.59 11.14 45.22
C ILE A 89 -3.84 10.79 43.75
N LEU A 90 -4.82 11.45 43.12
CA LEU A 90 -5.12 11.26 41.70
C LEU A 90 -4.02 11.83 40.79
N ILE A 91 -3.38 12.92 41.20
CA ILE A 91 -2.21 13.47 40.52
C ILE A 91 -1.02 12.50 40.63
N GLU A 92 -0.70 12.03 41.82
CA GLU A 92 0.40 11.07 42.03
C GLU A 92 0.19 9.79 41.18
N ALA A 93 -1.03 9.24 41.16
CA ALA A 93 -1.35 8.08 40.34
C ALA A 93 -1.31 8.39 38.82
N GLY A 94 -1.75 9.57 38.41
CA GLY A 94 -1.70 9.99 37.02
C GLY A 94 -0.26 10.19 36.53
N GLU A 95 0.64 10.73 37.35
CA GLU A 95 2.05 10.89 37.00
C GLU A 95 2.76 9.54 36.79
N GLU A 96 2.36 8.49 37.51
CA GLU A 96 2.88 7.14 37.30
C GLU A 96 2.34 6.47 36.02
N LEU A 97 1.09 6.75 35.64
CA LEU A 97 0.39 6.02 34.58
C LEU A 97 0.41 6.73 33.21
N LEU A 98 0.47 8.06 33.21
CA LEU A 98 0.33 8.92 32.03
C LEU A 98 1.67 9.55 31.64
N GLU A 99 2.57 8.72 31.15
CA GLU A 99 3.74 9.19 30.40
C GLU A 99 3.35 9.43 28.93
N PRO A 100 3.72 10.57 28.32
CA PRO A 100 3.54 10.79 26.88
C PRO A 100 4.25 9.70 26.08
N ASP A 101 3.62 9.25 25.00
CA ASP A 101 4.27 8.34 24.07
C ASP A 101 5.44 9.04 23.37
N ASP A 102 6.42 8.25 22.92
CA ASP A 102 7.49 8.71 22.04
C ASP A 102 6.86 9.29 20.75
N PRO A 103 7.22 10.52 20.31
CA PRO A 103 6.79 11.08 19.03
C PRO A 103 7.05 10.17 17.83
N GLN A 104 8.03 9.26 17.93
CA GLN A 104 8.34 8.29 16.90
C GLN A 104 7.20 7.31 16.63
N VAL A 105 6.34 7.02 17.63
CA VAL A 105 5.17 6.14 17.46
C VAL A 105 4.20 6.68 16.41
N GLU A 106 3.95 7.99 16.41
CA GLU A 106 3.09 8.63 15.41
C GLU A 106 3.70 8.49 14.01
N ILE A 107 4.99 8.79 13.89
CA ILE A 107 5.73 8.72 12.62
C ILE A 107 5.71 7.31 12.05
N GLU A 108 6.02 6.30 12.88
CA GLU A 108 6.05 4.90 12.48
C GLU A 108 4.73 4.44 11.88
N HIS A 109 3.61 4.73 12.56
CA HIS A 109 2.30 4.28 12.08
C HIS A 109 1.78 5.11 10.90
N LEU A 110 2.08 6.40 10.82
CA LEU A 110 1.78 7.19 9.61
C LEU A 110 2.56 6.66 8.40
N CYS A 111 3.83 6.31 8.58
CA CYS A 111 4.66 5.69 7.55
C CYS A 111 4.09 4.32 7.14
N GLY A 112 3.66 3.49 8.10
CA GLY A 112 2.99 2.21 7.85
C GLY A 112 1.75 2.36 6.97
N LEU A 113 0.90 3.36 7.25
CA LEU A 113 -0.25 3.67 6.41
C LEU A 113 0.14 4.06 4.99
N LEU A 114 1.09 5.00 4.85
CA LEU A 114 1.54 5.46 3.53
C LEU A 114 2.10 4.31 2.70
N ALA A 115 2.88 3.42 3.30
CA ALA A 115 3.46 2.26 2.62
C ALA A 115 2.40 1.30 2.04
N GLN A 116 1.23 1.23 2.66
CA GLN A 116 0.14 0.32 2.28
C GLN A 116 -0.85 0.92 1.27
N LEU A 117 -0.68 2.19 0.87
CA LEU A 117 -1.53 2.87 -0.11
C LEU A 117 -1.10 2.64 -1.56
N ASP A 118 -0.51 1.48 -1.86
CA ASP A 118 0.14 1.15 -3.15
C ASP A 118 -0.80 1.14 -4.36
N ARG A 119 -2.12 1.12 -4.13
CA ARG A 119 -3.16 1.25 -5.16
C ARG A 119 -3.58 2.69 -5.43
N HIS A 120 -3.09 3.65 -4.66
CA HIS A 120 -3.48 5.04 -4.83
C HIS A 120 -2.75 5.66 -6.04
N PRO A 121 -3.43 6.44 -6.91
CA PRO A 121 -2.79 7.05 -8.08
C PRO A 121 -1.58 7.94 -7.77
N LEU A 122 -1.52 8.48 -6.56
CA LEU A 122 -0.43 9.35 -6.09
C LEU A 122 0.64 8.59 -5.28
N TYR A 123 0.65 7.25 -5.31
CA TYR A 123 1.53 6.45 -4.46
C TYR A 123 3.01 6.75 -4.70
N HIS A 124 3.48 6.61 -5.94
CA HIS A 124 4.88 6.85 -6.32
C HIS A 124 5.29 8.32 -6.34
N THR A 125 4.33 9.24 -6.22
CA THR A 125 4.57 10.68 -6.28
C THR A 125 4.44 11.29 -4.89
N GLU A 126 3.24 11.74 -4.54
CA GLU A 126 2.98 12.50 -3.32
C GLU A 126 3.16 11.62 -2.07
N LEU A 127 2.60 10.40 -2.05
CA LEU A 127 2.60 9.57 -0.84
C LEU A 127 3.99 9.05 -0.50
N THR A 128 4.78 8.63 -1.48
CA THR A 128 6.19 8.26 -1.27
C THR A 128 7.01 9.47 -0.82
N THR A 129 6.74 10.66 -1.36
CA THR A 129 7.42 11.90 -0.91
C THR A 129 7.07 12.23 0.55
N GLN A 130 5.80 12.09 0.94
CA GLN A 130 5.37 12.28 2.32
C GLN A 130 6.02 11.25 3.26
N TYR A 131 6.11 9.98 2.83
CA TYR A 131 6.79 8.94 3.59
C TYR A 131 8.25 9.32 3.87
N ARG A 132 9.00 9.73 2.84
CA ARG A 132 10.42 10.12 2.98
C ARG A 132 10.60 11.28 3.94
N ARG A 133 9.76 12.32 3.82
CA ARG A 133 9.76 13.46 4.72
C ARG A 133 9.46 13.09 6.17
N LEU A 134 8.50 12.19 6.41
CA LEU A 134 8.12 11.75 7.75
C LEU A 134 9.19 10.85 8.37
N SER A 135 9.70 9.88 7.62
CA SER A 135 10.71 8.93 8.08
C SER A 135 12.12 9.53 8.21
N GLY A 136 12.40 10.63 7.50
CA GLY A 136 13.72 11.22 7.39
C GLY A 136 14.68 10.45 6.47
N ASP A 137 14.16 9.46 5.71
CA ASP A 137 14.95 8.67 4.77
C ASP A 137 14.52 8.95 3.32
N ASP A 138 15.33 9.76 2.62
CA ASP A 138 15.09 10.15 1.24
C ASP A 138 15.33 9.03 0.22
N GLN A 139 15.99 7.93 0.62
CA GLN A 139 16.37 6.84 -0.28
C GLN A 139 15.41 5.65 -0.25
N VAL A 140 14.39 5.68 0.60
CA VAL A 140 13.41 4.58 0.66
C VAL A 140 12.70 4.40 -0.68
N VAL A 141 12.71 3.14 -1.12
CA VAL A 141 11.91 2.62 -2.22
C VAL A 141 10.88 1.67 -1.62
N LEU A 142 9.64 2.14 -1.50
CA LEU A 142 8.53 1.34 -0.95
C LEU A 142 8.11 0.24 -1.94
N LYS A 143 8.04 0.59 -3.22
CA LYS A 143 7.68 -0.31 -4.31
C LYS A 143 8.32 0.18 -5.62
N GLU A 144 8.64 -0.75 -6.51
CA GLU A 144 9.13 -0.42 -7.85
C GLU A 144 8.08 0.40 -8.62
N ASN A 145 8.49 1.53 -9.21
CA ASN A 145 7.65 2.32 -10.12
C ASN A 145 7.99 1.95 -11.57
N ILE A 146 7.20 1.04 -12.14
CA ILE A 146 7.41 0.58 -13.53
C ILE A 146 6.63 1.43 -14.56
N GLN A 147 5.78 2.37 -14.10
CA GLN A 147 4.91 3.14 -14.98
C GLN A 147 5.65 3.95 -16.04
N PRO A 148 6.78 4.63 -15.74
CA PRO A 148 7.53 5.36 -16.77
C PRO A 148 8.02 4.45 -17.91
N GLU A 149 8.42 3.23 -17.57
CA GLU A 149 8.89 2.25 -18.56
C GLU A 149 7.73 1.68 -19.38
N VAL A 150 6.59 1.40 -18.73
CA VAL A 150 5.36 1.02 -19.43
C VAL A 150 4.92 2.12 -20.40
N GLU A 151 4.96 3.39 -20.00
CA GLU A 151 4.62 4.53 -20.86
C GLU A 151 5.58 4.70 -22.04
N ARG A 152 6.88 4.53 -21.80
CA ARG A 152 7.91 4.52 -22.85
C ARG A 152 7.60 3.44 -23.90
N LEU A 153 7.25 2.23 -23.47
CA LEU A 153 6.93 1.13 -24.39
C LEU A 153 5.60 1.38 -25.13
N VAL A 154 4.57 1.87 -24.45
CA VAL A 154 3.29 2.20 -25.08
C VAL A 154 3.45 3.20 -26.23
N ALA A 155 4.43 4.11 -26.17
CA ALA A 155 4.70 5.06 -27.24
C ALA A 155 5.10 4.42 -28.59
N TYR A 156 5.50 3.15 -28.60
CA TYR A 156 5.80 2.39 -29.82
C TYR A 156 4.55 1.77 -30.47
N LEU A 157 3.40 1.73 -29.77
CA LEU A 157 2.20 1.11 -30.31
C LEU A 157 1.59 1.96 -31.44
N PRO A 158 1.35 1.38 -32.63
CA PRO A 158 0.62 2.06 -33.68
C PRO A 158 -0.87 2.12 -33.34
N ASP A 159 -1.55 3.18 -33.77
CA ASP A 159 -3.00 3.33 -33.62
C ASP A 159 -3.69 3.38 -35.00
N PRO A 160 -4.62 2.44 -35.32
CA PRO A 160 -5.07 1.31 -34.49
C PRO A 160 -4.22 0.04 -34.69
N VAL A 161 -3.94 -0.66 -33.58
CA VAL A 161 -3.06 -1.85 -33.49
C VAL A 161 -3.44 -2.96 -34.50
N TYR A 162 -4.73 -3.29 -34.62
CA TYR A 162 -5.20 -4.42 -35.44
C TYR A 162 -4.84 -4.32 -36.93
N LYS A 163 -4.59 -3.10 -37.47
CA LYS A 163 -4.23 -2.91 -38.89
C LYS A 163 -2.82 -3.39 -39.23
N TYR A 164 -1.97 -3.52 -38.22
CA TYR A 164 -0.54 -3.79 -38.37
C TYR A 164 -0.18 -5.24 -38.03
N SER A 165 -1.17 -6.14 -38.01
CA SER A 165 -0.99 -7.54 -37.65
C SER A 165 -1.61 -8.50 -38.67
N SER A 166 -0.98 -9.64 -38.89
CA SER A 166 -1.58 -10.83 -39.50
C SER A 166 -2.49 -11.63 -38.54
N ASP A 167 -2.49 -11.26 -37.26
CA ASP A 167 -3.42 -11.69 -36.21
C ASP A 167 -4.18 -10.50 -35.58
N PRO A 168 -5.09 -9.83 -36.33
CA PRO A 168 -5.77 -8.63 -35.86
C PRO A 168 -6.55 -8.83 -34.54
N GLN A 169 -7.19 -10.00 -34.39
CA GLN A 169 -7.99 -10.32 -33.20
C GLN A 169 -7.10 -10.57 -31.98
N GLY A 170 -6.01 -11.35 -32.13
CA GLY A 170 -5.11 -11.60 -31.02
C GLY A 170 -4.30 -10.38 -30.59
N ALA A 171 -3.98 -9.46 -31.52
CA ALA A 171 -3.35 -8.19 -31.21
C ALA A 171 -4.31 -7.23 -30.46
N GLN A 172 -5.55 -7.08 -30.95
CA GLN A 172 -6.55 -6.24 -30.29
C GLN A 172 -6.94 -6.80 -28.91
N GLY A 173 -7.19 -8.11 -28.80
CA GLY A 173 -7.58 -8.73 -27.53
C GLY A 173 -6.54 -8.54 -26.42
N ARG A 174 -5.24 -8.55 -26.76
CA ARG A 174 -4.17 -8.24 -25.80
C ARG A 174 -4.11 -6.77 -25.43
N LEU A 175 -4.37 -5.86 -26.37
CA LEU A 175 -4.47 -4.43 -26.06
C LEU A 175 -5.60 -4.16 -25.06
N ASP A 176 -6.74 -4.84 -25.22
CA ASP A 176 -7.87 -4.72 -24.30
C ASP A 176 -7.52 -5.27 -22.90
N GLN A 177 -6.86 -6.43 -22.84
CA GLN A 177 -6.34 -6.99 -21.58
C GLN A 177 -5.32 -6.06 -20.91
N PHE A 178 -4.43 -5.43 -21.70
CA PHE A 178 -3.46 -4.46 -21.21
C PHE A 178 -4.14 -3.25 -20.59
N ALA A 179 -5.13 -2.66 -21.28
CA ALA A 179 -5.89 -1.52 -20.76
C ALA A 179 -6.62 -1.88 -19.46
N GLN A 180 -7.22 -3.09 -19.39
CA GLN A 180 -7.90 -3.57 -18.20
C GLN A 180 -6.92 -3.76 -17.03
N LEU A 181 -5.79 -4.44 -17.25
CA LEU A 181 -4.78 -4.65 -16.22
C LEU A 181 -4.21 -3.32 -15.73
N ARG A 182 -3.84 -2.41 -16.63
CA ARG A 182 -3.28 -1.10 -16.29
C ARG A 182 -4.22 -0.28 -15.41
N SER A 183 -5.54 -0.38 -15.65
CA SER A 183 -6.54 0.33 -14.84
C SER A 183 -6.67 -0.20 -13.41
N ARG A 184 -6.37 -1.48 -13.18
CA ARG A 184 -6.53 -2.17 -11.89
C ARG A 184 -5.22 -2.24 -11.10
N GLU A 185 -4.13 -2.51 -11.80
CA GLU A 185 -2.79 -2.77 -11.27
C GLU A 185 -1.74 -2.11 -12.18
N PRO A 186 -1.57 -0.77 -12.09
CA PRO A 186 -0.69 -0.01 -12.97
C PRO A 186 0.80 -0.37 -12.82
N ASP A 187 1.18 -1.00 -11.71
CA ASP A 187 2.54 -1.47 -11.44
C ASP A 187 2.71 -3.00 -11.64
N SER A 188 1.75 -3.67 -12.29
CA SER A 188 1.84 -5.10 -12.54
C SER A 188 2.90 -5.41 -13.59
N LYS A 189 3.87 -6.27 -13.26
CA LYS A 189 4.87 -6.78 -14.22
C LYS A 189 4.23 -7.55 -15.39
N GLY A 190 2.98 -8.01 -15.23
CA GLY A 190 2.19 -8.59 -16.32
C GLY A 190 1.91 -7.63 -17.48
N LEU A 191 2.02 -6.31 -17.25
CA LEU A 191 1.93 -5.31 -18.33
C LEU A 191 3.04 -5.50 -19.36
N PHE A 192 4.25 -5.88 -18.94
CA PHE A 192 5.35 -6.18 -19.85
C PHE A 192 5.08 -7.42 -20.69
N THR A 193 4.53 -8.47 -20.09
CA THR A 193 4.10 -9.69 -20.81
C THR A 193 3.06 -9.36 -21.88
N LEU A 194 2.06 -8.54 -21.56
CA LEU A 194 1.04 -8.13 -22.52
C LEU A 194 1.62 -7.28 -23.66
N LEU A 195 2.50 -6.32 -23.34
CA LEU A 195 3.19 -5.51 -24.35
C LEU A 195 4.05 -6.38 -25.28
N ALA A 196 4.80 -7.33 -24.75
CA ALA A 196 5.58 -8.28 -25.54
C ALA A 196 4.69 -9.08 -26.51
N GLY A 197 3.55 -9.58 -26.02
CA GLY A 197 2.58 -10.31 -26.84
C GLY A 197 1.93 -9.48 -27.93
N ILE A 198 1.73 -8.17 -27.70
CA ILE A 198 1.23 -7.23 -28.72
C ILE A 198 2.33 -6.98 -29.76
N PHE A 199 3.53 -6.57 -29.33
CA PHE A 199 4.65 -6.25 -30.23
C PHE A 199 5.03 -7.42 -31.13
N ALA A 200 5.11 -8.63 -30.59
CA ALA A 200 5.42 -9.82 -31.38
C ALA A 200 4.41 -10.07 -32.52
N ARG A 201 3.15 -9.63 -32.35
CA ARG A 201 2.08 -9.79 -33.34
C ARG A 201 1.99 -8.66 -34.36
N LEU A 202 2.74 -7.58 -34.21
CA LEU A 202 2.67 -6.42 -35.12
C LEU A 202 3.55 -6.58 -36.37
N ASP A 203 3.54 -7.77 -36.97
CA ASP A 203 4.41 -8.19 -38.08
C ASP A 203 4.27 -7.35 -39.37
N ARG A 204 3.17 -6.61 -39.52
CA ARG A 204 2.93 -5.73 -40.67
C ARG A 204 3.31 -4.27 -40.42
N ALA A 205 3.78 -3.93 -39.22
CA ALA A 205 4.30 -2.60 -38.93
C ALA A 205 5.64 -2.38 -39.63
N ALA A 206 5.82 -1.20 -40.24
CA ALA A 206 7.13 -0.83 -40.80
C ALA A 206 8.22 -0.77 -39.72
N SER A 207 7.84 -0.45 -38.47
CA SER A 207 8.69 -0.43 -37.29
C SER A 207 8.84 -1.80 -36.61
N TYR A 208 8.38 -2.90 -37.22
CA TYR A 208 8.43 -4.23 -36.59
C TYR A 208 9.81 -4.61 -36.03
N PRO A 209 10.95 -4.35 -36.71
CA PRO A 209 12.26 -4.61 -36.12
C PRO A 209 12.52 -3.87 -34.81
N GLU A 210 12.06 -2.62 -34.69
CA GLU A 210 12.21 -1.82 -33.45
C GLU A 210 11.32 -2.38 -32.33
N LEU A 211 10.11 -2.81 -32.67
CA LEU A 211 9.20 -3.46 -31.73
C LEU A 211 9.80 -4.75 -31.17
N ILE A 212 10.40 -5.58 -32.03
CA ILE A 212 11.06 -6.82 -31.65
C ILE A 212 12.29 -6.55 -30.77
N ALA A 213 13.08 -5.51 -31.05
CA ALA A 213 14.17 -5.10 -30.16
C ALA A 213 13.67 -4.70 -28.75
N GLN A 214 12.48 -4.09 -28.65
CA GLN A 214 11.88 -3.85 -27.32
C GLN A 214 11.50 -5.17 -26.64
N VAL A 215 10.97 -6.16 -27.37
CA VAL A 215 10.65 -7.49 -26.82
C VAL A 215 11.89 -8.20 -26.30
N GLU A 216 13.02 -8.12 -27.00
CA GLU A 216 14.31 -8.65 -26.53
C GLU A 216 14.74 -8.00 -25.21
N GLY A 217 14.61 -6.67 -25.12
CA GLY A 217 14.95 -5.91 -23.91
C GLY A 217 14.10 -6.26 -22.68
N LEU A 218 12.91 -6.85 -22.87
CA LEU A 218 12.05 -7.29 -21.77
C LEU A 218 12.49 -8.62 -21.14
N GLY A 219 13.37 -9.39 -21.81
CA GLY A 219 13.91 -10.64 -21.29
C GLY A 219 12.82 -11.62 -20.83
N ASP A 220 12.95 -12.14 -19.60
CA ASP A 220 12.03 -13.13 -19.04
C ASP A 220 10.56 -12.69 -18.97
N TYR A 221 10.27 -11.39 -18.93
CA TYR A 221 8.89 -10.91 -18.94
C TYR A 221 8.16 -11.19 -20.25
N ALA A 222 8.90 -11.30 -21.36
CA ALA A 222 8.34 -11.62 -22.67
C ALA A 222 8.03 -13.11 -22.83
N ARG A 223 8.77 -13.99 -22.13
CA ARG A 223 8.73 -15.45 -22.30
C ARG A 223 7.31 -16.04 -22.29
N PRO A 224 6.42 -15.71 -21.34
CA PRO A 224 5.07 -16.30 -21.32
C PRO A 224 4.26 -15.95 -22.57
N ALA A 225 4.33 -14.71 -23.03
CA ALA A 225 3.58 -14.25 -24.20
C ALA A 225 4.11 -14.84 -25.52
N LEU A 226 5.42 -15.06 -25.60
CA LEU A 226 6.06 -15.71 -26.74
C LEU A 226 5.77 -17.22 -26.77
N GLN A 227 5.77 -17.87 -25.62
CA GLN A 227 5.47 -19.30 -25.51
C GLN A 227 4.02 -19.57 -25.90
N GLU A 228 3.08 -18.72 -25.49
CA GLU A 228 1.66 -18.83 -25.87
C GLU A 228 1.46 -18.84 -27.40
N VAL A 229 2.26 -18.10 -28.16
CA VAL A 229 2.23 -18.13 -29.65
C VAL A 229 2.66 -19.49 -30.19
N LEU A 230 3.67 -20.11 -29.58
CA LEU A 230 4.20 -21.40 -30.05
C LEU A 230 3.33 -22.58 -29.63
N ASP A 231 2.63 -22.46 -28.50
CA ASP A 231 1.73 -23.49 -27.99
C ASP A 231 0.41 -23.54 -28.79
N ASP A 232 0.00 -22.41 -29.39
CA ASP A 232 -1.19 -22.35 -30.26
C ASP A 232 -0.86 -22.69 -31.72
N GLU A 233 -0.50 -23.96 -31.93
CA GLU A 233 -0.17 -24.48 -33.26
C GLU A 233 -1.35 -24.39 -34.24
N LEU A 234 -2.59 -24.42 -33.76
CA LEU A 234 -3.78 -24.34 -34.62
C LEU A 234 -3.92 -22.94 -35.24
N GLN A 235 -3.62 -21.89 -34.48
CA GLN A 235 -3.74 -20.51 -34.94
C GLN A 235 -2.49 -20.03 -35.70
N PHE A 236 -1.29 -20.49 -35.34
CA PHE A 236 -0.02 -19.94 -35.85
C PHE A 236 0.73 -20.83 -36.85
N ASN A 237 0.18 -22.00 -37.22
CA ASN A 237 0.77 -22.86 -38.25
C ASN A 237 0.26 -22.58 -39.68
N ASP A 238 -0.39 -21.43 -39.90
CA ASP A 238 -0.76 -20.97 -41.23
C ASP A 238 0.32 -20.08 -41.89
N ASP A 239 0.26 -19.97 -43.22
CA ASP A 239 1.20 -19.18 -44.00
C ASP A 239 1.12 -17.67 -43.67
N LEU A 240 -0.03 -17.19 -43.15
CA LEU A 240 -0.26 -15.78 -42.89
C LEU A 240 0.47 -15.29 -41.63
N ARG A 241 0.63 -16.14 -40.61
CA ARG A 241 1.21 -15.79 -39.30
C ARG A 241 2.58 -16.41 -39.06
N THR A 242 3.18 -17.01 -40.09
CA THR A 242 4.50 -17.63 -40.00
C THR A 242 5.57 -16.66 -39.50
N VAL A 243 5.51 -15.38 -39.91
CA VAL A 243 6.45 -14.34 -39.42
C VAL A 243 6.37 -14.18 -37.90
N ILE A 244 5.16 -14.10 -37.34
CA ILE A 244 4.94 -13.98 -35.90
C ILE A 244 5.52 -15.21 -35.17
N ARG A 245 5.19 -16.41 -35.63
CA ARG A 245 5.65 -17.67 -35.04
C ARG A 245 7.17 -17.79 -35.03
N ASP A 246 7.79 -17.56 -36.19
CA ASP A 246 9.23 -17.76 -36.34
C ASP A 246 10.03 -16.71 -35.56
N THR A 247 9.51 -15.47 -35.48
CA THR A 247 10.06 -14.42 -34.62
C THR A 247 9.97 -14.80 -33.15
N CYS A 248 8.81 -15.27 -32.66
CA CYS A 248 8.66 -15.73 -31.27
C CYS A 248 9.62 -16.88 -30.94
N ARG A 249 9.80 -17.83 -31.86
CA ARG A 249 10.76 -18.93 -31.72
C ARG A 249 12.21 -18.43 -31.65
N GLN A 250 12.57 -17.43 -32.45
CA GLN A 250 13.91 -16.84 -32.41
C GLN A 250 14.15 -16.10 -31.08
N LEU A 251 13.20 -15.28 -30.65
CA LEU A 251 13.28 -14.53 -29.40
C LEU A 251 13.42 -15.46 -28.18
N LEU A 252 12.65 -16.54 -28.11
CA LEU A 252 12.75 -17.50 -27.01
C LEU A 252 14.11 -18.20 -26.93
N LYS A 253 14.81 -18.38 -28.06
CA LYS A 253 16.19 -18.90 -28.06
C LYS A 253 17.19 -17.88 -27.53
N GLY A 254 16.91 -16.58 -27.71
CA GLY A 254 17.77 -15.48 -27.25
C GLY A 254 17.59 -15.12 -25.77
N ILE A 255 16.45 -15.47 -25.15
CA ILE A 255 16.13 -15.18 -23.73
C ILE A 255 16.71 -16.28 -22.78
N ALA A 256 17.65 -17.10 -23.24
CA ALA A 256 18.24 -18.20 -22.46
C ALA A 256 19.21 -17.73 -21.37
#